data_AF-A0A2N6J7R3-F1
#
_entry.id   AF-A0A2N6J7R3-F1
#
_cell.length_a   1.000
_cell.length_b   1.000
_cell.length_c   1.000
_cell.angle_alpha   90.00
_cell.angle_beta   90.00
_cell.angle_gamma   90.00
#
_symmetry.space_group_name_H-M   'P 1'
#
loop_
_entity.id
_entity.type
_entity.pdbx_description
1 polymer ?
#
loop_
_entity_poly.entity_id
_entity_poly.type
_entity_poly.pdbx_seq_one_letter_code
_entity_poly.pdbx_strand_id
1 'polypeptide(L)'
;MYVHGNNLQQKENHLTKYRDDESCRFLREIRAKYEDWKAANLSLRGPVRDPDERDMEIINRRVALFNEYKDFIDQQHYAEKFDSRSNLHSSVLEEFMYYLFRDLVESISNSAMIGKSHTFKDLFFTANSFQEMLVTPQILVERKDHDFAIGVHIDASFRAAGQPQREFETWDLPAVAVECKTYLDKTMLQDASTASEIIKHRNPNALYLVVAEWLKLTEAVNLRKFKIDQIYVLRKQKNTDREYRYREGYVKNPVYEDVVMQLFNDVRSFLTRSWEGGVSHGLQRGFLL
;
A
#
# COMPACT_ATOMS: atom_id res chain seq x y z
N MET A 1 3.08 5.13 9.27
CA MET A 1 3.68 6.11 8.33
C MET A 1 5.06 5.64 7.85
N TYR A 2 6.12 5.63 8.69
CA TYR A 2 7.48 5.24 8.28
C TYR A 2 7.74 3.72 8.37
N VAL A 3 7.10 2.95 7.49
CA VAL A 3 7.11 1.48 7.56
C VAL A 3 8.52 0.89 7.42
N HIS A 4 9.33 1.42 6.50
CA HIS A 4 10.70 0.96 6.29
C HIS A 4 11.60 1.36 7.47
N GLY A 5 11.48 2.61 7.95
CA GLY A 5 12.21 3.04 9.15
C GLY A 5 11.94 2.20 10.39
N ASN A 6 10.67 1.83 10.59
CA ASN A 6 10.25 0.93 11.68
C ASN A 6 10.81 -0.49 11.47
N ASN A 7 10.82 -0.98 10.23
CA ASN A 7 11.39 -2.29 9.89
C ASN A 7 12.90 -2.35 10.18
N LEU A 8 13.64 -1.27 9.89
CA LEU A 8 15.05 -1.13 10.27
C LEU A 8 15.21 -1.13 11.79
N GLN A 9 14.39 -0.36 12.51
CA GLN A 9 14.45 -0.27 13.97
C GLN A 9 14.21 -1.61 14.64
N GLN A 10 13.26 -2.39 14.13
CA GLN A 10 13.00 -3.75 14.61
C GLN A 10 14.19 -4.68 14.40
N LYS A 11 14.93 -4.54 13.29
CA LYS A 11 16.13 -5.36 13.02
C LYS A 11 17.30 -4.97 13.90
N GLU A 12 17.54 -3.68 14.08
CA GLU A 12 18.59 -3.14 14.95
C GLU A 12 18.40 -3.60 16.41
N ASN A 13 17.14 -3.67 16.86
CA ASN A 13 16.79 -4.08 18.22
C ASN A 13 16.45 -5.57 18.35
N HIS A 14 16.61 -6.37 17.29
CA HIS A 14 16.18 -7.76 17.29
C HIS A 14 16.96 -8.57 18.33
N LEU A 15 16.28 -9.29 19.22
CA LEU A 15 16.92 -9.95 20.37
C LEU A 15 17.92 -11.04 19.95
N THR A 16 17.57 -11.86 18.95
CA THR A 16 18.34 -13.06 18.57
C THR A 16 18.96 -13.04 17.16
N LYS A 17 18.38 -12.32 16.19
CA LYS A 17 18.87 -12.22 14.80
C LYS A 17 19.66 -10.92 14.60
N TYR A 18 20.48 -10.89 13.54
CA TYR A 18 21.23 -9.69 13.09
C TYR A 18 22.22 -9.14 14.13
N ARG A 19 22.72 -9.99 15.04
CA ARG A 19 23.67 -9.64 16.10
C ARG A 19 25.12 -9.76 15.68
N ASP A 20 25.40 -10.39 14.54
CA ASP A 20 26.76 -10.49 14.01
C ASP A 20 27.27 -9.13 13.52
N ASP A 21 28.60 -8.95 13.55
CA ASP A 21 29.25 -7.68 13.23
C ASP A 21 28.90 -7.16 11.84
N GLU A 22 28.76 -8.06 10.86
CA GLU A 22 28.42 -7.71 9.49
C GLU A 22 26.98 -7.19 9.39
N SER A 23 26.00 -7.89 9.97
CA SER A 23 24.61 -7.42 10.03
C SER A 23 24.54 -6.05 10.71
N CYS A 24 25.24 -5.88 11.84
CA CYS A 24 25.23 -4.62 12.59
C CYS A 24 25.85 -3.48 11.78
N ARG A 25 26.96 -3.73 11.07
CA ARG A 25 27.58 -2.76 10.17
C ARG A 25 26.63 -2.37 9.03
N PHE A 26 26.05 -3.34 8.33
CA PHE A 26 25.14 -3.06 7.23
C PHE A 26 23.88 -2.32 7.67
N LEU A 27 23.29 -2.66 8.83
CA LEU A 27 22.13 -1.93 9.35
C LEU A 27 22.47 -0.47 9.65
N ARG A 28 23.67 -0.17 10.19
CA ARG A 28 24.11 1.22 10.41
C ARG A 28 24.28 2.00 9.10
N GLU A 29 24.87 1.38 8.08
CA GLU A 29 25.03 1.99 6.75
C GLU A 29 23.65 2.26 6.11
N ILE A 30 22.76 1.28 6.16
CA ILE A 30 21.40 1.39 5.63
C ILE A 30 20.60 2.45 6.39
N ARG A 31 20.72 2.52 7.71
CA ARG A 31 20.10 3.54 8.55
C ARG A 31 20.54 4.95 8.15
N ALA A 32 21.84 5.17 7.96
CA ALA A 32 22.35 6.47 7.56
C ALA A 32 21.74 6.93 6.22
N LYS A 33 21.78 6.05 5.20
CA LYS A 33 21.18 6.34 3.88
C LYS A 33 19.66 6.48 3.92
N TYR A 34 19.00 5.75 4.81
CA TYR A 34 17.56 5.87 5.03
C TYR A 34 17.18 7.24 5.60
N GLU A 35 17.91 7.75 6.60
CA GLU A 35 17.58 9.06 7.18
C GLU A 35 17.81 10.19 6.16
N ASP A 36 18.83 10.08 5.28
CA ASP A 36 19.02 11.00 4.15
C ASP A 36 17.81 10.96 3.20
N TRP A 37 17.39 9.76 2.78
CA TRP A 37 16.25 9.55 1.88
C TRP A 37 14.94 10.08 2.48
N LYS A 38 14.70 9.82 3.77
CA LYS A 38 13.54 10.30 4.51
C LYS A 38 13.57 11.82 4.62
N ALA A 39 14.68 12.42 5.05
CA ALA A 39 14.80 13.87 5.18
C ALA A 39 14.55 14.59 3.84
N ALA A 40 15.10 14.05 2.74
CA ALA A 40 14.88 14.59 1.41
C ALA A 40 13.41 14.46 0.94
N ASN A 41 12.73 13.35 1.26
CA ASN A 41 11.30 13.23 0.93
C ASN A 41 10.40 14.13 1.79
N LEU A 42 10.78 14.34 3.05
CA LEU A 42 10.07 15.21 3.99
C LEU A 42 10.28 16.70 3.71
N SER A 43 11.32 17.09 2.97
CA SER A 43 11.54 18.49 2.56
C SER A 43 10.75 18.87 1.31
N LEU A 44 10.38 17.89 0.48
CA LEU A 44 9.47 18.09 -0.64
C LEU A 44 8.03 18.31 -0.15
N ARG A 45 7.31 19.19 -0.85
CA ARG A 45 5.90 19.49 -0.62
C ARG A 45 5.13 19.37 -1.92
N GLY A 46 3.99 18.68 -1.84
CA GLY A 46 3.15 18.37 -2.98
C GLY A 46 3.54 17.06 -3.68
N PRO A 47 2.84 16.74 -4.77
CA PRO A 47 1.65 17.46 -5.27
C PRO A 47 0.44 17.37 -4.33
N VAL A 48 -0.53 18.27 -4.49
CA VAL A 48 -1.74 18.37 -3.65
C VAL A 48 -3.01 18.03 -4.45
N ARG A 49 -4.18 18.25 -3.83
CA ARG A 49 -5.52 18.06 -4.41
C ARG A 49 -5.65 18.68 -5.80
N ASP A 50 -5.33 19.96 -5.92
CA ASP A 50 -5.48 20.71 -7.17
C ASP A 50 -4.19 20.61 -8.01
N PRO A 51 -4.28 20.34 -9.32
CA PRO A 51 -3.10 20.26 -10.19
C PRO A 51 -2.27 21.55 -10.23
N ASP A 52 -0.95 21.40 -10.21
CA ASP A 52 0.03 22.49 -10.32
C ASP A 52 1.07 22.14 -11.39
N GLU A 53 1.62 23.13 -12.08
CA GLU A 53 2.64 22.93 -13.11
C GLU A 53 3.91 22.27 -12.57
N ARG A 54 4.19 22.41 -11.27
CA ARG A 54 5.34 21.80 -10.57
C ARG A 54 5.10 20.35 -10.17
N ASP A 55 3.90 19.79 -10.37
CA ASP A 55 3.59 18.42 -9.99
C ASP A 55 4.61 17.43 -10.58
N MET A 56 4.93 17.61 -11.86
CA MET A 56 5.90 16.76 -12.55
C MET A 56 7.31 16.90 -12.00
N GLU A 57 7.75 18.11 -11.66
CA GLU A 57 9.05 18.31 -11.03
C GLU A 57 9.13 17.60 -9.67
N ILE A 58 8.10 17.74 -8.83
CA ILE A 58 8.08 17.14 -7.48
C ILE A 58 8.06 15.61 -7.57
N ILE A 59 7.21 15.05 -8.43
CA ILE A 59 7.14 13.59 -8.64
C ILE A 59 8.46 13.06 -9.19
N ASN A 60 9.06 13.71 -10.18
CA ASN A 60 10.37 13.32 -10.71
C ASN A 60 11.43 13.33 -9.61
N ARG A 61 11.41 14.33 -8.73
CA ARG A 61 12.35 14.41 -7.60
C ARG A 61 12.13 13.26 -6.60
N ARG A 62 10.87 12.94 -6.25
CA ARG A 62 10.55 11.79 -5.38
C ARG A 62 11.03 10.47 -6.00
N VAL A 63 10.84 10.29 -7.31
CA VAL A 63 11.29 9.10 -8.05
C VAL A 63 12.81 8.99 -8.09
N ALA A 64 13.52 10.11 -8.31
CA ALA A 64 14.97 10.14 -8.26
C ALA A 64 15.50 9.72 -6.87
N LEU A 65 14.92 10.24 -5.79
CA LEU A 65 15.26 9.86 -4.42
C LEU A 65 15.00 8.36 -4.16
N PHE A 66 13.88 7.84 -4.66
CA PHE A 66 13.56 6.41 -4.56
C PHE A 66 14.56 5.53 -5.30
N ASN A 67 14.90 5.89 -6.54
CA ASN A 67 15.88 5.16 -7.34
C ASN A 67 17.26 5.17 -6.67
N GLU A 68 17.74 6.32 -6.20
CA GLU A 68 19.03 6.44 -5.49
C GLU A 68 19.08 5.52 -4.27
N TYR A 69 18.05 5.55 -3.42
CA TYR A 69 18.00 4.71 -2.24
C TYR A 69 17.89 3.22 -2.59
N LYS A 70 17.10 2.88 -3.61
CA LYS A 70 16.95 1.48 -4.07
C LYS A 70 18.20 0.94 -4.71
N ASP A 71 18.94 1.74 -5.46
CA ASP A 71 20.23 1.36 -6.04
C ASP A 71 21.28 1.12 -4.97
N PHE A 72 21.22 1.85 -3.86
CA PHE A 72 22.04 1.60 -2.69
C PHE A 72 21.62 0.31 -1.94
N ILE A 73 20.36 0.18 -1.53
CA ILE A 73 19.94 -0.94 -0.66
C ILE A 73 19.87 -2.28 -1.39
N ASP A 74 19.67 -2.27 -2.72
CA ASP A 74 19.60 -3.50 -3.53
C ASP A 74 20.99 -4.03 -3.95
N GLN A 75 22.08 -3.41 -3.49
CA GLN A 75 23.45 -3.93 -3.68
C GLN A 75 23.56 -5.37 -3.16
N GLN A 76 24.37 -6.18 -3.83
CA GLN A 76 24.40 -7.63 -3.66
C GLN A 76 24.66 -8.05 -2.20
N HIS A 77 25.63 -7.42 -1.53
CA HIS A 77 25.97 -7.77 -0.14
C HIS A 77 24.85 -7.49 0.85
N TYR A 78 24.08 -6.41 0.68
CA TYR A 78 22.89 -6.17 1.50
C TYR A 78 21.78 -7.16 1.18
N ALA A 79 21.53 -7.41 -0.10
CA ALA A 79 20.49 -8.30 -0.57
C ALA A 79 20.70 -9.76 -0.13
N GLU A 80 21.93 -10.25 -0.19
CA GLU A 80 22.29 -11.60 0.27
C GLU A 80 22.18 -11.73 1.79
N LYS A 81 22.55 -10.67 2.54
CA LYS A 81 22.45 -10.66 4.00
C LYS A 81 21.00 -10.58 4.49
N PHE A 82 20.19 -9.73 3.87
CA PHE A 82 18.79 -9.51 4.22
C PHE A 82 17.90 -10.06 3.11
N ASP A 83 17.64 -11.37 3.18
CA ASP A 83 16.82 -12.04 2.19
C ASP A 83 15.37 -11.53 2.14
N SER A 84 14.59 -12.02 1.17
CA SER A 84 13.20 -11.60 0.97
C SER A 84 12.30 -11.78 2.19
N ARG A 85 12.61 -12.74 3.09
CA ARG A 85 11.82 -13.00 4.31
C ARG A 85 12.03 -11.91 5.37
N SER A 86 13.04 -11.07 5.20
CA SER A 86 13.30 -9.93 6.09
C SER A 86 12.33 -8.76 5.88
N ASN A 87 11.59 -8.72 4.76
CA ASN A 87 10.76 -7.58 4.33
C ASN A 87 11.52 -6.25 4.21
N LEU A 88 12.86 -6.28 4.20
CA LEU A 88 13.67 -5.06 4.12
C LEU A 88 13.44 -4.34 2.80
N HIS A 89 13.59 -5.04 1.68
CA HIS A 89 13.48 -4.45 0.35
C HIS A 89 12.04 -4.09 -0.03
N SER A 90 11.05 -4.88 0.41
CA SER A 90 9.63 -4.65 0.09
C SER A 90 9.07 -3.42 0.80
N SER A 91 9.46 -3.20 2.06
CA SER A 91 8.95 -2.07 2.86
C SER A 91 9.38 -0.70 2.34
N VAL A 92 10.43 -0.61 1.50
CA VAL A 92 10.84 0.65 0.87
C VAL A 92 9.75 1.17 -0.06
N LEU A 93 9.10 0.30 -0.84
CA LEU A 93 8.02 0.67 -1.74
C LEU A 93 6.77 1.09 -0.95
N GLU A 94 6.45 0.39 0.14
CA GLU A 94 5.36 0.75 1.07
C GLU A 94 5.54 2.16 1.62
N GLU A 95 6.75 2.51 2.06
CA GLU A 95 7.03 3.84 2.59
C GLU A 95 7.12 4.91 1.48
N PHE A 96 7.57 4.55 0.28
CA PHE A 96 7.53 5.46 -0.87
C PHE A 96 6.10 5.87 -1.23
N MET A 97 5.12 4.96 -1.15
CA MET A 97 3.70 5.30 -1.34
C MET A 97 3.23 6.35 -0.33
N TYR A 98 3.69 6.28 0.93
CA TYR A 98 3.40 7.31 1.92
C TYR A 98 3.95 8.68 1.48
N TYR A 99 5.22 8.76 1.07
CA TYR A 99 5.78 10.03 0.60
C TYR A 99 5.10 10.57 -0.66
N LEU A 100 4.70 9.67 -1.56
CA LEU A 100 4.01 10.02 -2.81
C LEU A 100 2.64 10.67 -2.55
N PHE A 101 1.90 10.19 -1.55
CA PHE A 101 0.51 10.59 -1.34
C PHE A 101 0.25 11.45 -0.10
N ARG A 102 1.22 11.65 0.81
CA ARG A 102 0.97 12.37 2.06
C ARG A 102 0.40 13.78 1.86
N ASP A 103 0.99 14.57 0.97
CA ASP A 103 0.63 15.97 0.78
C ASP A 103 -0.73 16.08 0.05
N LEU A 104 -1.02 15.14 -0.86
CA LEU A 104 -2.34 14.99 -1.47
C LEU A 104 -3.40 14.72 -0.41
N VAL A 105 -3.21 13.71 0.44
CA VAL A 105 -4.19 13.33 1.45
C VAL A 105 -4.37 14.43 2.50
N GLU A 106 -3.29 15.02 2.97
CA GLU A 106 -3.31 16.14 3.93
C GLU A 106 -4.06 17.36 3.35
N SER A 107 -3.90 17.66 2.05
CA SER A 107 -4.64 18.74 1.40
C SER A 107 -6.15 18.47 1.25
N ILE A 108 -6.60 17.23 1.41
CA ILE A 108 -8.01 16.83 1.38
C ILE A 108 -8.58 16.78 2.79
N SER A 109 -7.87 16.14 3.73
CA SER A 109 -8.29 16.01 5.13
C SER A 109 -7.13 15.71 6.06
N ASN A 110 -7.11 16.38 7.22
CA ASN A 110 -6.15 16.15 8.29
C ASN A 110 -6.43 14.87 9.10
N SER A 111 -7.61 14.27 8.95
CA SER A 111 -8.04 13.08 9.70
C SER A 111 -8.14 11.81 8.86
N ALA A 112 -7.79 11.90 7.58
CA ALA A 112 -7.78 10.74 6.71
C ALA A 112 -6.71 9.74 7.14
N MET A 113 -7.05 8.46 7.06
CA MET A 113 -6.11 7.37 7.27
C MET A 113 -5.16 7.29 6.05
N ILE A 114 -3.86 7.17 6.29
CA ILE A 114 -2.85 6.95 5.24
C ILE A 114 -1.68 6.08 5.72
N GLY A 115 -1.27 5.13 4.88
CA GLY A 115 -0.12 4.26 5.09
C GLY A 115 -0.50 2.79 5.22
N LYS A 116 0.41 1.97 5.73
CA LYS A 116 0.11 0.58 6.09
C LYS A 116 -1.05 0.52 7.09
N SER A 117 -2.07 -0.29 6.81
CA SER A 117 -3.29 -0.36 7.63
C SER A 117 -3.85 -1.79 7.70
N HIS A 118 -4.60 -2.04 8.77
CA HIS A 118 -5.38 -3.24 9.01
C HIS A 118 -6.86 -2.93 8.77
N THR A 119 -7.27 -2.97 7.51
CA THR A 119 -8.59 -2.51 7.10
C THR A 119 -9.69 -3.53 7.40
N PHE A 120 -10.92 -3.05 7.53
CA PHE A 120 -12.11 -3.86 7.69
C PHE A 120 -12.24 -4.93 6.60
N LYS A 121 -12.34 -6.19 7.02
CA LYS A 121 -12.59 -7.34 6.15
C LYS A 121 -14.01 -7.85 6.35
N ASP A 122 -14.36 -8.17 7.60
CA ASP A 122 -15.67 -8.71 7.93
C ASP A 122 -16.09 -8.45 9.38
N LEU A 123 -17.35 -8.72 9.67
CA LEU A 123 -17.95 -8.60 11.00
C LEU A 123 -18.77 -9.84 11.33
N PHE A 124 -18.53 -10.41 12.51
CA PHE A 124 -19.24 -11.58 13.01
C PHE A 124 -19.97 -11.27 14.32
N PHE A 125 -21.10 -11.93 14.53
CA PHE A 125 -21.83 -11.97 15.80
C PHE A 125 -21.54 -13.30 16.47
N THR A 126 -20.91 -13.28 17.65
CA THR A 126 -20.32 -14.49 18.27
C THR A 126 -20.84 -14.75 19.68
N ALA A 127 -22.06 -14.32 19.99
CA ALA A 127 -22.69 -14.59 21.29
C ALA A 127 -22.70 -16.10 21.62
N ASN A 128 -22.31 -16.46 22.85
CA ASN A 128 -22.20 -17.89 23.25
C ASN A 128 -23.56 -18.56 23.47
N SER A 129 -24.63 -17.77 23.55
CA SER A 129 -26.00 -18.27 23.71
C SER A 129 -27.01 -17.26 23.18
N PHE A 130 -28.24 -17.71 22.92
CA PHE A 130 -29.33 -16.82 22.55
C PHE A 130 -29.65 -15.81 23.67
N GLN A 131 -29.52 -16.22 24.93
CA GLN A 131 -29.70 -15.33 26.09
C GLN A 131 -28.67 -14.19 26.08
N GLU A 132 -27.39 -14.50 25.85
CA GLU A 132 -26.34 -13.48 25.72
C GLU A 132 -26.59 -12.57 24.52
N MET A 133 -27.01 -13.13 23.38
CA MET A 133 -27.30 -12.38 22.15
C MET A 133 -28.40 -11.32 22.36
N LEU A 134 -29.38 -11.59 23.24
CA LEU A 134 -30.45 -10.63 23.58
C LEU A 134 -29.97 -9.47 24.46
N VAL A 135 -28.80 -9.60 25.11
CA VAL A 135 -28.18 -8.56 25.95
C VAL A 135 -27.11 -7.79 25.17
N THR A 136 -26.24 -8.53 24.48
CA THR A 136 -25.06 -8.02 23.76
C THR A 136 -24.86 -8.80 22.46
N PRO A 137 -24.75 -8.15 21.29
CA PRO A 137 -24.47 -8.84 20.03
C PRO A 137 -23.13 -9.60 19.99
N GLN A 138 -22.15 -9.26 20.83
CA GLN A 138 -20.78 -9.82 20.85
C GLN A 138 -20.14 -9.78 19.46
N ILE A 139 -19.71 -8.57 19.07
CA ILE A 139 -19.13 -8.30 17.77
C ILE A 139 -17.67 -8.73 17.71
N LEU A 140 -17.28 -9.38 16.61
CA LEU A 140 -15.88 -9.61 16.25
C LEU A 140 -15.60 -8.97 14.88
N VAL A 141 -14.64 -8.06 14.84
CA VAL A 141 -14.18 -7.42 13.59
C VAL A 141 -12.95 -8.14 13.06
N GLU A 142 -13.09 -8.75 11.89
CA GLU A 142 -11.97 -9.31 11.14
C GLU A 142 -11.33 -8.20 10.28
N ARG A 143 -9.99 -8.15 10.30
CA ARG A 143 -9.20 -7.14 9.60
C ARG A 143 -8.28 -7.80 8.58
N LYS A 144 -7.87 -7.05 7.57
CA LYS A 144 -6.92 -7.46 6.54
C LYS A 144 -5.77 -6.47 6.47
N ASP A 145 -4.56 -7.01 6.39
CA ASP A 145 -3.35 -6.21 6.21
C ASP A 145 -3.25 -5.75 4.75
N HIS A 146 -3.02 -4.46 4.58
CA HIS A 146 -2.63 -3.86 3.31
C HIS A 146 -1.28 -3.17 3.42
N ASP A 147 -0.47 -3.35 2.39
CA ASP A 147 0.85 -2.72 2.25
C ASP A 147 0.73 -1.18 2.32
N PHE A 148 -0.28 -0.61 1.68
CA PHE A 148 -0.63 0.81 1.77
C PHE A 148 -2.12 1.04 1.53
N ALA A 149 -2.74 1.95 2.29
CA ALA A 149 -4.12 2.36 2.11
C ALA A 149 -4.32 3.85 2.36
N ILE A 150 -5.36 4.40 1.74
CA ILE A 150 -5.92 5.73 2.02
C ILE A 150 -7.40 5.55 2.32
N GLY A 151 -7.90 6.13 3.40
CA GLY A 151 -9.30 5.95 3.78
C GLY A 151 -9.71 6.70 5.02
N VAL A 152 -10.62 6.12 5.79
CA VAL A 152 -11.20 6.74 6.98
C VAL A 152 -11.15 5.79 8.18
N HIS A 153 -11.02 6.38 9.37
CA HIS A 153 -11.24 5.68 10.64
C HIS A 153 -12.74 5.67 10.95
N ILE A 154 -13.28 4.52 11.31
CA ILE A 154 -14.68 4.32 11.66
C ILE A 154 -14.79 3.99 13.14
N ASP A 155 -15.59 4.77 13.86
CA ASP A 155 -16.05 4.47 15.22
C ASP A 155 -17.49 3.97 15.15
N ALA A 156 -17.74 2.73 15.60
CA ALA A 156 -19.06 2.10 15.55
C ALA A 156 -19.55 1.71 16.94
N SER A 157 -20.86 1.81 17.15
CA SER A 157 -21.51 1.35 18.38
C SER A 157 -22.66 0.40 18.07
N PHE A 158 -22.68 -0.75 18.75
CA PHE A 158 -23.69 -1.78 18.60
C PHE A 158 -24.49 -1.94 19.90
N ARG A 159 -25.79 -2.20 19.78
CA ARG A 159 -26.69 -2.35 20.92
C ARG A 159 -27.85 -3.25 20.56
N ALA A 160 -28.09 -4.27 21.39
CA ALA A 160 -29.32 -5.06 21.30
C ALA A 160 -30.54 -4.18 21.68
N ALA A 161 -31.64 -4.35 20.95
CA ALA A 161 -32.84 -3.53 21.15
C ALA A 161 -33.36 -3.67 22.59
N GLY A 162 -33.66 -2.55 23.25
CA GLY A 162 -34.14 -2.53 24.63
C GLY A 162 -33.07 -2.71 25.71
N GLN A 163 -31.80 -2.93 25.34
CA GLN A 163 -30.71 -3.10 26.30
C GLN A 163 -29.97 -1.79 26.57
N PRO A 164 -29.46 -1.58 27.80
CA PRO A 164 -28.66 -0.40 28.13
C PRO A 164 -27.21 -0.51 27.62
N GLN A 165 -26.68 -1.72 27.51
CA GLN A 165 -25.28 -1.98 27.18
C GLN A 165 -24.98 -1.68 25.70
N ARG A 166 -23.84 -1.03 25.45
CA ARG A 166 -23.30 -0.81 24.11
C ARG A 166 -21.96 -1.51 23.98
N GLU A 167 -21.71 -2.07 22.80
CA GLU A 167 -20.41 -2.50 22.36
C GLU A 167 -19.85 -1.45 21.41
N PHE A 168 -18.55 -1.19 21.50
CA PHE A 168 -17.85 -0.22 20.66
C PHE A 168 -16.75 -0.93 19.91
N GLU A 169 -16.67 -0.67 18.62
CA GLU A 169 -15.63 -1.21 17.74
C GLU A 169 -15.08 -0.09 16.88
N THR A 170 -13.81 -0.24 16.51
CA THR A 170 -13.13 0.69 15.60
C THR A 170 -12.45 -0.06 14.48
N TRP A 171 -12.53 0.47 13.27
CA TRP A 171 -11.84 -0.10 12.12
C TRP A 171 -11.55 0.93 11.06
N ASP A 172 -10.63 0.55 10.18
CA ASP A 172 -10.22 1.34 9.04
C ASP A 172 -10.99 0.91 7.79
N LEU A 173 -11.59 1.86 7.07
CA LEU A 173 -12.27 1.61 5.80
C LEU A 173 -11.48 2.24 4.64
N PRO A 174 -10.93 1.45 3.70
CA PRO A 174 -10.10 1.97 2.63
C PRO A 174 -10.97 2.52 1.50
N ALA A 175 -10.63 3.71 1.03
CA ALA A 175 -11.07 4.24 -0.26
C ALA A 175 -10.10 3.83 -1.38
N VAL A 176 -8.80 3.80 -1.07
CA VAL A 176 -7.74 3.30 -1.94
C VAL A 176 -6.95 2.25 -1.18
N ALA A 177 -6.73 1.09 -1.78
CA ALA A 177 -5.85 0.04 -1.27
C ALA A 177 -4.80 -0.29 -2.33
N VAL A 178 -3.54 -0.40 -1.91
CA VAL A 178 -2.39 -0.65 -2.79
C VAL A 178 -1.57 -1.81 -2.24
N GLU A 179 -1.41 -2.85 -3.06
CA GLU A 179 -0.49 -3.94 -2.81
C GLU A 179 0.88 -3.63 -3.43
N CYS A 180 1.92 -3.56 -2.61
CA CYS A 180 3.28 -3.21 -3.03
C CYS A 180 4.12 -4.48 -3.15
N LYS A 181 4.59 -4.81 -4.36
CA LYS A 181 5.36 -6.05 -4.59
C LYS A 181 6.71 -5.76 -5.22
N THR A 182 7.78 -6.39 -4.73
CA THR A 182 9.07 -6.34 -5.45
C THR A 182 8.88 -6.90 -6.86
N TYR A 183 8.22 -8.05 -7.02
CA TYR A 183 7.77 -8.55 -8.32
C TYR A 183 6.35 -9.10 -8.21
N LEU A 184 5.63 -9.13 -9.33
CA LEU A 184 4.28 -9.69 -9.39
C LEU A 184 4.27 -11.00 -10.16
N ASP A 185 4.02 -12.12 -9.48
CA ASP A 185 3.76 -13.41 -10.12
C ASP A 185 2.25 -13.75 -10.19
N LYS A 186 1.93 -14.92 -10.78
CA LYS A 186 0.55 -15.35 -10.98
C LYS A 186 -0.20 -15.61 -9.68
N THR A 187 0.46 -16.17 -8.67
CA THR A 187 -0.15 -16.49 -7.38
C THR A 187 -0.46 -15.20 -6.64
N MET A 188 0.50 -14.28 -6.58
CA MET A 188 0.31 -12.95 -5.99
C MET A 188 -0.81 -12.16 -6.68
N LEU A 189 -0.93 -12.29 -8.01
CA LEU A 189 -2.01 -11.67 -8.77
C LEU A 189 -3.39 -12.26 -8.42
N GLN A 190 -3.48 -13.58 -8.21
CA GLN A 190 -4.72 -14.25 -7.77
C GLN A 190 -5.12 -13.81 -6.37
N ASP A 191 -4.16 -13.74 -5.45
CA ASP A 191 -4.37 -13.31 -4.07
C ASP A 191 -4.83 -11.84 -4.02
N ALA A 192 -4.17 -10.96 -4.79
CA ALA A 192 -4.55 -9.56 -4.91
C ALA A 192 -5.94 -9.37 -5.52
N SER A 193 -6.34 -10.20 -6.49
CA SER A 193 -7.69 -10.15 -7.06
C SER A 193 -8.76 -10.56 -6.06
N THR A 194 -8.50 -11.61 -5.28
CA THR A 194 -9.42 -12.08 -4.23
C THR A 194 -9.58 -11.01 -3.14
N ALA A 195 -8.47 -10.38 -2.75
CA ALA A 195 -8.45 -9.26 -1.83
C ALA A 195 -9.28 -8.06 -2.35
N SER A 196 -9.12 -7.72 -3.62
CA SER A 196 -9.90 -6.66 -4.26
C SER A 196 -11.40 -6.95 -4.24
N GLU A 197 -11.81 -8.19 -4.54
CA GLU A 197 -13.22 -8.60 -4.48
C GLU A 197 -13.81 -8.40 -3.08
N ILE A 198 -13.10 -8.85 -2.05
CA ILE A 198 -13.53 -8.69 -0.66
C ILE A 198 -13.73 -7.21 -0.31
N ILE A 199 -12.78 -6.35 -0.67
CA ILE A 199 -12.89 -4.91 -0.40
C ILE A 199 -14.05 -4.30 -1.17
N LYS A 200 -14.21 -4.61 -2.46
CA LYS A 200 -15.32 -4.09 -3.27
C LYS A 200 -16.67 -4.58 -2.79
N HIS A 201 -16.73 -5.74 -2.14
CA HIS A 201 -17.94 -6.18 -1.43
C HIS A 201 -18.26 -5.36 -0.18
N ARG A 202 -17.28 -4.69 0.44
CA ARG A 202 -17.48 -3.83 1.63
C ARG A 202 -17.58 -2.35 1.29
N ASN A 203 -16.74 -1.87 0.38
CA ASN A 203 -16.77 -0.55 -0.21
C ASN A 203 -16.74 -0.68 -1.75
N PRO A 204 -17.90 -0.69 -2.42
CA PRO A 204 -17.98 -0.85 -3.88
C PRO A 204 -17.26 0.22 -4.69
N ASN A 205 -17.03 1.38 -4.09
CA ASN A 205 -16.31 2.48 -4.73
C ASN A 205 -14.80 2.36 -4.58
N ALA A 206 -14.28 1.45 -3.75
CA ALA A 206 -12.86 1.37 -3.45
C ALA A 206 -12.00 1.13 -4.71
N LEU A 207 -10.93 1.90 -4.81
CA LEU A 207 -9.88 1.73 -5.80
C LEU A 207 -8.84 0.73 -5.28
N TYR A 208 -8.65 -0.37 -6.00
CA TYR A 208 -7.69 -1.41 -5.64
C TYR A 208 -6.56 -1.51 -6.67
N LEU A 209 -5.34 -1.24 -6.24
CA LEU A 209 -4.15 -1.16 -7.09
C LEU A 209 -3.12 -2.21 -6.69
N VAL A 210 -2.34 -2.66 -7.68
CA VAL A 210 -1.09 -3.38 -7.45
C VAL A 210 0.05 -2.56 -8.03
N VAL A 211 1.07 -2.27 -7.22
CA VAL A 211 2.28 -1.56 -7.65
C VAL A 211 3.45 -2.51 -7.48
N ALA A 212 4.08 -2.88 -8.59
CA ALA A 212 5.20 -3.80 -8.62
C ALA A 212 6.44 -3.20 -9.30
N GLU A 213 7.64 -3.56 -8.84
CA GLU A 213 8.86 -3.13 -9.55
C GLU A 213 9.08 -3.95 -10.83
N TRP A 214 8.94 -5.27 -10.74
CA TRP A 214 9.11 -6.21 -11.86
C TRP A 214 7.85 -7.07 -12.12
N LEU A 215 7.74 -7.61 -13.33
CA LEU A 215 6.65 -8.51 -13.72
C LEU A 215 7.13 -9.95 -13.92
N LYS A 216 6.57 -10.92 -13.18
CA LYS A 216 6.80 -12.37 -13.34
C LYS A 216 5.55 -13.08 -13.87
N LEU A 217 4.94 -12.53 -14.92
CA LEU A 217 3.80 -13.13 -15.61
C LEU A 217 4.18 -13.62 -17.00
N THR A 218 3.54 -14.71 -17.42
CA THR A 218 3.61 -15.24 -18.79
C THR A 218 2.48 -14.65 -19.64
N GLU A 219 2.63 -14.71 -20.96
CA GLU A 219 1.62 -14.23 -21.91
C GLU A 219 0.29 -15.03 -21.85
N ALA A 220 0.28 -16.18 -21.18
CA ALA A 220 -0.91 -16.98 -20.96
C ALA A 220 -1.86 -16.38 -19.90
N VAL A 221 -1.43 -15.36 -19.16
CA VAL A 221 -2.24 -14.73 -18.11
C VAL A 221 -3.18 -13.69 -18.72
N ASN A 222 -4.49 -13.95 -18.65
CA ASN A 222 -5.49 -12.98 -19.06
C ASN A 222 -5.84 -12.03 -17.90
N LEU A 223 -5.29 -10.82 -17.95
CA LEU A 223 -5.47 -9.79 -16.91
C LEU A 223 -6.92 -9.37 -16.71
N ARG A 224 -7.78 -9.48 -17.74
CA ARG A 224 -9.21 -9.08 -17.65
C ARG A 224 -10.04 -9.95 -16.70
N LYS A 225 -9.51 -11.11 -16.27
CA LYS A 225 -10.19 -12.00 -15.32
C LYS A 225 -10.09 -11.51 -13.88
N PHE A 226 -9.09 -10.68 -13.58
CA PHE A 226 -8.81 -10.24 -12.21
C PHE A 226 -9.58 -8.96 -11.89
N LYS A 227 -10.01 -8.82 -10.64
CA LYS A 227 -10.85 -7.70 -10.17
C LYS A 227 -10.04 -6.53 -9.62
N ILE A 228 -8.83 -6.34 -10.13
CA ILE A 228 -7.94 -5.24 -9.76
C ILE A 228 -8.18 -4.08 -10.72
N ASP A 229 -8.21 -2.84 -10.22
CA ASP A 229 -8.50 -1.68 -11.07
C ASP A 229 -7.31 -1.32 -11.96
N GLN A 230 -6.09 -1.38 -11.44
CA GLN A 230 -4.88 -1.15 -12.21
C GLN A 230 -3.65 -1.84 -11.62
N ILE A 231 -2.73 -2.27 -12.49
CA ILE A 231 -1.44 -2.86 -12.13
C ILE A 231 -0.32 -2.01 -12.73
N TYR A 232 0.52 -1.46 -11.87
CA TYR A 232 1.67 -0.65 -12.25
C TYR A 232 2.97 -1.46 -12.19
N VAL A 233 3.74 -1.47 -13.28
CA VAL A 233 5.08 -2.08 -13.33
C VAL A 233 6.13 -0.98 -13.47
N LEU A 234 6.69 -0.57 -12.33
CA LEU A 234 7.47 0.65 -12.21
C LEU A 234 8.75 0.67 -13.05
N ARG A 235 9.41 -0.49 -13.22
CA ARG A 235 10.65 -0.60 -14.00
C ARG A 235 10.43 -1.01 -15.45
N LYS A 236 9.18 -1.19 -15.88
CA LYS A 236 8.82 -1.68 -17.23
C LYS A 236 9.62 -2.93 -17.64
N GLN A 237 9.89 -3.82 -16.68
CA GLN A 237 10.85 -4.93 -16.86
C GLN A 237 10.28 -6.25 -16.31
N LYS A 238 10.52 -7.35 -17.03
CA LYS A 238 10.22 -8.70 -16.52
C LYS A 238 11.16 -9.05 -15.36
N ASN A 239 10.68 -9.85 -14.43
CA ASN A 239 11.47 -10.34 -13.33
C ASN A 239 12.40 -11.47 -13.81
N THR A 240 13.70 -11.28 -13.67
CA THR A 240 14.69 -12.36 -13.68
C THR A 240 14.89 -12.90 -12.27
N ASP A 241 15.36 -14.14 -12.15
CA ASP A 241 15.71 -14.68 -10.85
C ASP A 241 16.80 -13.83 -10.17
N ARG A 242 16.75 -13.76 -8.84
CA ARG A 242 17.52 -12.78 -8.06
C ARG A 242 19.02 -12.88 -8.33
N GLU A 243 19.54 -14.09 -8.44
CA GLU A 243 20.94 -14.38 -8.79
C GLU A 243 21.36 -13.80 -10.16
N TYR A 244 20.44 -13.68 -11.11
CA TYR A 244 20.72 -13.13 -12.44
C TYR A 244 20.73 -11.62 -12.47
N ARG A 245 20.23 -10.95 -11.42
CA ARG A 245 20.26 -9.48 -11.32
C ARG A 245 21.65 -8.94 -11.03
N TYR A 246 22.59 -9.80 -10.64
CA TYR A 246 23.99 -9.45 -10.35
C TYR A 246 24.97 -10.00 -11.40
N ARG A 247 24.47 -10.65 -12.45
CA ARG A 247 25.31 -11.14 -13.55
C ARG A 247 25.83 -9.97 -14.39
N GLU A 248 27.04 -10.14 -14.91
CA GLU A 248 27.61 -9.23 -15.91
C GLU A 248 26.65 -9.10 -17.10
N GLY A 249 26.36 -7.87 -17.52
CA GLY A 249 25.42 -7.57 -18.60
C GLY A 249 23.95 -7.43 -18.20
N TYR A 250 23.57 -7.71 -16.95
CA TYR A 250 22.21 -7.38 -16.47
C TYR A 250 22.05 -5.86 -16.34
N VAL A 251 21.06 -5.31 -17.04
CA VAL A 251 20.69 -3.89 -16.95
C VAL A 251 19.40 -3.78 -16.13
N LYS A 252 19.51 -3.22 -14.92
CA LYS A 252 18.36 -2.90 -14.09
C LYS A 252 17.75 -1.59 -14.58
N ASN A 253 16.51 -1.64 -15.08
CA ASN A 253 15.81 -0.40 -15.43
C ASN A 253 15.53 0.43 -14.16
N PRO A 254 15.58 1.77 -14.22
CA PRO A 254 15.12 2.60 -13.11
C PRO A 254 13.61 2.45 -12.93
N VAL A 255 13.08 2.90 -11.79
CA VAL A 255 11.66 3.25 -11.70
C VAL A 255 11.43 4.48 -12.55
N TYR A 256 10.47 4.40 -13.47
CA TYR A 256 10.20 5.46 -14.41
C TYR A 256 9.19 6.47 -13.85
N GLU A 257 9.50 7.74 -14.05
CA GLU A 257 8.72 8.89 -13.57
C GLU A 257 7.33 8.95 -14.20
N ASP A 258 7.20 8.60 -15.48
CA ASP A 258 5.93 8.62 -16.20
C ASP A 258 4.92 7.63 -15.62
N VAL A 259 5.38 6.44 -15.22
CA VAL A 259 4.54 5.42 -14.56
C VAL A 259 4.08 5.89 -13.18
N VAL A 260 4.98 6.49 -12.40
CA VAL A 260 4.65 7.02 -11.06
C VAL A 260 3.72 8.23 -11.15
N MET A 261 3.90 9.09 -12.15
CA MET A 261 3.00 10.20 -12.43
C MET A 261 1.60 9.71 -12.79
N GLN A 262 1.48 8.67 -13.63
CA GLN A 262 0.18 8.08 -13.95
C GLN A 262 -0.50 7.52 -12.70
N LEU A 263 0.24 6.75 -11.88
CA LEU A 263 -0.25 6.24 -10.60
C LEU A 263 -0.74 7.37 -9.69
N PHE A 264 0.04 8.46 -9.58
CA PHE A 264 -0.34 9.60 -8.77
C PHE A 264 -1.63 10.26 -9.26
N ASN A 265 -1.73 10.50 -10.58
CA ASN A 265 -2.89 11.13 -11.19
C ASN A 265 -4.15 10.29 -11.09
N ASP A 266 -4.06 8.97 -11.23
CA ASP A 266 -5.19 8.05 -11.07
C ASP A 266 -5.75 8.13 -9.65
N VAL A 267 -4.87 8.07 -8.64
CA VAL A 267 -5.28 8.16 -7.22
C VAL A 267 -5.83 9.56 -6.91
N ARG A 268 -5.18 10.63 -7.37
CA ARG A 268 -5.68 12.00 -7.19
C ARG A 268 -7.05 12.17 -7.80
N SER A 269 -7.20 11.86 -9.08
CA SER A 269 -8.48 11.95 -9.80
C SER A 269 -9.58 11.16 -9.09
N PHE A 270 -9.25 9.95 -8.62
CA PHE A 270 -10.18 9.14 -7.85
C PHE A 270 -10.61 9.80 -6.53
N LEU A 271 -9.67 10.34 -5.75
CA LEU A 271 -9.95 10.97 -4.46
C LEU A 271 -10.66 12.33 -4.57
N THR A 272 -10.53 13.02 -5.70
CA THR A 272 -11.08 14.37 -5.88
C THR A 272 -12.35 14.43 -6.71
N ARG A 273 -12.68 13.38 -7.46
CA ARG A 273 -13.94 13.31 -8.22
C ARG A 273 -15.11 12.90 -7.33
N SER A 274 -16.31 13.31 -7.73
CA SER A 274 -17.54 12.76 -7.16
C SER A 274 -17.63 11.26 -7.46
N TRP A 275 -17.92 10.45 -6.44
CA TRP A 275 -18.30 9.04 -6.60
C TRP A 275 -19.82 8.87 -6.78
N GLU A 276 -20.54 9.96 -7.08
CA GLU A 276 -21.98 9.93 -7.31
C GLU A 276 -22.36 8.86 -8.33
N GLY A 277 -23.26 7.99 -7.88
CA GLY A 277 -23.77 6.85 -8.61
C GLY A 277 -25.15 6.49 -8.07
N GLY A 278 -25.73 5.44 -8.65
CA GLY A 278 -27.07 4.97 -8.31
C GLY A 278 -28.08 5.22 -9.43
N VAL A 279 -29.17 4.46 -9.37
CA VAL A 279 -30.15 4.35 -10.45
C VAL A 279 -30.70 5.72 -10.86
N SER A 280 -31.00 6.60 -9.91
CA SER A 280 -31.58 7.92 -10.20
C SER A 280 -30.64 8.85 -10.98
N HIS A 281 -29.35 8.88 -10.63
CA HIS A 281 -28.36 9.70 -11.33
C HIS A 281 -28.06 9.13 -12.71
N GLY A 282 -27.92 7.80 -12.81
CA GLY A 282 -27.76 7.13 -14.08
C GLY A 282 -28.98 7.27 -15.01
N LEU A 283 -30.19 7.29 -14.45
CA LEU A 283 -31.42 7.53 -15.20
C LEU A 283 -31.47 8.94 -15.79
N GLN A 284 -31.02 9.96 -15.05
CA GLN A 284 -30.93 11.33 -15.57
C GLN A 284 -29.91 11.47 -16.71
N ARG A 285 -28.80 10.71 -16.64
CA ARG A 285 -27.77 10.68 -17.69
C ARG A 285 -28.13 9.77 -18.88
N GLY A 286 -29.05 8.82 -18.69
CA GLY A 286 -29.41 7.79 -19.68
C GLY A 286 -28.55 6.52 -19.66
N PHE A 287 -27.64 6.38 -18.70
CA PHE A 287 -26.76 5.21 -18.52
C PHE A 287 -26.33 5.07 -17.06
N LEU A 288 -26.32 3.83 -16.54
CA LEU A 288 -26.18 3.54 -15.11
C LEU A 288 -24.73 3.30 -14.63
N LEU A 289 -23.81 3.00 -15.56
CA LEU A 289 -22.40 2.70 -15.30
C LEU A 289 -21.53 3.52 -16.24
#